data_AF-A0A401H2P9-F1
#
_entry.id   AF-A0A401H2P9-F1
#
_cell.length_a   1.000
_cell.length_b   1.000
_cell.length_c   1.000
_cell.angle_alpha   90.00
_cell.angle_beta   90.00
_cell.angle_gamma   90.00
#
_symmetry.space_group_name_H-M   'P 1'
#
loop_
_entity.id
_entity.type
_entity.pdbx_description
1 polymer ?
#
loop_
_entity_poly.entity_id
_entity_poly.type
_entity_poly.pdbx_seq_one_letter_code
_entity_poly.pdbx_strand_id
1 'polypeptide(L)'
;MTVTISDASCIVDADISDLATAWPALQEFIFFVERIGRAQSISPRALVEFARRCPNLRKLHLPRVAFGSEALLPAETYLGITAPGVHAFVPNFKRRCRLRVKDPVHIARFIGCLFPNFNTIDAMARERRMVPHVDGETEWAQVLHLLAMSQANREQQIGADNNVNVHV
;
A
#
# COMPACT_ATOMS: atom_id res chain seq x y z
N MET A 1 -8.03 -10.02 14.09
CA MET A 1 -8.88 -8.90 14.55
C MET A 1 -9.08 -7.94 13.38
N THR A 2 -10.33 -7.54 13.14
CA THR A 2 -10.72 -6.62 12.06
C THR A 2 -11.28 -5.34 12.67
N VAL A 3 -10.80 -4.20 12.20
CA VAL A 3 -11.31 -2.87 12.59
C VAL A 3 -11.82 -2.18 11.34
N THR A 4 -13.11 -1.80 11.38
CA THR A 4 -13.76 -1.03 10.33
C THR A 4 -14.19 0.32 10.90
N ILE A 5 -13.72 1.40 10.29
CA ILE A 5 -14.11 2.76 10.62
C ILE A 5 -14.87 3.33 9.43
N SER A 6 -16.07 3.85 9.69
CA SER A 6 -16.93 4.49 8.69
C SER A 6 -17.23 5.91 9.15
N ASP A 7 -17.21 6.86 8.22
CA ASP A 7 -17.70 8.23 8.42
C ASP A 7 -16.93 9.10 9.45
N ALA A 8 -15.69 8.69 9.81
CA ALA A 8 -14.77 9.57 10.52
C ALA A 8 -14.29 10.67 9.57
N SER A 9 -14.78 11.90 9.79
CA SER A 9 -14.52 13.03 8.90
C SER A 9 -13.05 13.50 8.87
N CYS A 10 -12.23 13.07 9.82
CA CYS A 10 -10.79 13.35 9.83
C CYS A 10 -10.03 12.22 10.56
N ILE A 11 -9.33 11.39 9.78
CA ILE A 11 -8.22 10.58 10.30
C ILE A 11 -6.94 11.21 9.76
N VAL A 12 -6.00 11.46 10.64
CA VAL A 12 -4.65 11.97 10.33
C VAL A 12 -3.61 10.93 10.70
N ASP A 13 -2.35 11.18 10.34
CA ASP A 13 -1.25 10.25 10.60
C ASP A 13 -1.07 9.92 12.10
N ALA A 14 -1.35 10.89 12.98
CA ALA A 14 -1.30 10.68 14.43
C ALA A 14 -2.33 9.63 14.88
N ASP A 15 -3.57 9.72 14.38
CA ASP A 15 -4.60 8.73 14.66
C ASP A 15 -4.13 7.35 14.19
N ILE A 16 -3.57 7.24 12.98
CA ILE A 16 -3.04 5.96 12.48
C ILE A 16 -1.98 5.37 13.42
N SER A 17 -1.06 6.19 13.92
CA SER A 17 -0.06 5.76 14.89
C SER A 17 -0.70 5.26 16.20
N ASP A 18 -1.71 5.97 16.71
CA ASP A 18 -2.41 5.60 17.93
C ASP A 18 -3.20 4.30 17.76
N LEU A 19 -3.90 4.13 16.63
CA LEU A 19 -4.63 2.90 16.28
C LEU A 19 -3.65 1.71 16.14
N ALA A 20 -2.53 1.90 15.45
CA ALA A 20 -1.51 0.86 15.28
C ALA A 20 -0.86 0.47 16.63
N THR A 21 -0.76 1.42 17.57
CA THR A 21 -0.27 1.16 18.93
C THR A 21 -1.29 0.43 19.79
N ALA A 22 -2.56 0.80 19.67
CA ALA A 22 -3.65 0.18 20.42
C ALA A 22 -3.92 -1.26 20.00
N TRP A 23 -3.69 -1.61 18.73
CA TRP A 23 -3.99 -2.94 18.19
C TRP A 23 -2.80 -3.58 17.45
N PRO A 24 -1.75 -4.00 18.15
CA PRO A 24 -0.59 -4.66 17.52
C PRO A 24 -0.95 -6.02 16.87
N ALA A 25 -2.05 -6.65 17.28
CA ALA A 25 -2.56 -7.89 16.70
C ALA A 25 -3.54 -7.66 15.52
N LEU A 26 -3.64 -6.43 15.00
CA LEU A 26 -4.54 -6.09 13.91
C LEU A 26 -4.22 -6.89 12.65
N GLN A 27 -5.25 -7.49 12.05
CA GLN A 27 -5.13 -8.27 10.82
C GLN A 27 -5.79 -7.57 9.65
N GLU A 28 -6.85 -6.81 9.88
CA GLU A 28 -7.54 -6.08 8.83
C GLU A 28 -7.90 -4.69 9.34
N PHE A 29 -7.43 -3.67 8.64
CA PHE A 29 -7.83 -2.28 8.86
C PHE A 29 -8.58 -1.78 7.64
N ILE A 30 -9.81 -1.33 7.85
CA ILE A 30 -10.66 -0.86 6.78
C ILE A 30 -11.23 0.50 7.16
N PHE A 31 -10.77 1.55 6.48
CA PHE A 31 -11.26 2.90 6.69
C PHE A 31 -11.97 3.43 5.44
N PHE A 32 -13.27 3.72 5.59
CA PHE A 32 -14.12 4.23 4.54
C PHE A 32 -14.63 5.63 4.88
N VAL A 33 -14.52 6.54 3.90
CA VAL A 33 -15.13 7.86 3.97
C VAL A 33 -16.13 7.99 2.83
N GLU A 34 -17.40 8.24 3.16
CA GLU A 34 -18.44 8.45 2.16
C GLU A 34 -18.18 9.72 1.34
N ARG A 35 -17.82 10.80 2.04
CA ARG A 35 -17.55 12.13 1.49
C ARG A 35 -16.06 12.44 1.40
N ILE A 36 -15.43 11.92 0.36
CA ILE A 36 -13.97 12.02 0.14
C ILE A 36 -13.45 13.47 0.10
N GLY A 37 -14.28 14.45 -0.28
CA GLY A 37 -13.87 15.87 -0.28
C GLY A 37 -13.47 16.42 1.10
N ARG A 38 -13.79 15.71 2.19
CA ARG A 38 -13.40 16.07 3.56
C ARG A 38 -12.30 15.19 4.15
N ALA A 39 -11.97 14.08 3.49
CA ALA A 39 -10.93 13.17 3.98
C ALA A 39 -9.56 13.83 3.84
N GLN A 40 -8.86 13.98 4.97
CA GLN A 40 -7.43 14.28 4.94
C GLN A 40 -6.68 13.12 4.29
N SER A 41 -5.60 13.46 3.59
CA SER A 41 -4.73 12.43 3.02
C SER A 41 -3.79 11.97 4.12
N ILE A 42 -3.69 10.65 4.32
CA ILE A 42 -2.62 10.12 5.15
C ILE A 42 -1.32 10.13 4.36
N SER A 43 -0.20 10.28 5.05
CA SER A 43 1.11 10.21 4.43
C SER A 43 1.61 8.76 4.32
N PRO A 44 2.66 8.51 3.52
CA PRO A 44 3.35 7.23 3.50
C PRO A 44 3.90 6.82 4.88
N ARG A 45 4.21 7.78 5.76
CA ARG A 45 4.69 7.50 7.12
C ARG A 45 3.65 6.75 7.96
N ALA A 46 2.37 7.07 7.78
CA ALA A 46 1.30 6.37 8.46
C ALA A 46 1.22 4.88 8.06
N LEU A 47 1.53 4.54 6.80
CA LEU A 47 1.61 3.15 6.35
C LEU A 47 2.74 2.40 7.05
N VAL A 48 3.87 3.08 7.28
CA VAL A 48 5.04 2.50 7.96
C VAL A 48 4.72 2.20 9.42
N GLU A 49 3.95 3.05 10.10
CA GLU A 49 3.52 2.77 11.48
C GLU A 49 2.67 1.51 11.56
N PHE A 50 1.73 1.31 10.64
CA PHE A 50 0.97 0.05 10.58
C PHE A 50 1.89 -1.14 10.30
N ALA A 51 2.78 -1.02 9.32
CA ALA A 51 3.66 -2.12 8.98
C ALA A 51 4.59 -2.52 10.14
N ARG A 52 5.07 -1.53 10.89
CA ARG A 52 5.97 -1.70 12.02
C ARG A 52 5.27 -2.29 13.25
N ARG A 53 4.06 -1.82 13.57
CA ARG A 53 3.38 -2.15 14.83
C ARG A 53 2.38 -3.29 14.70
N CYS A 54 1.89 -3.56 13.49
CA CYS A 54 0.90 -4.59 13.21
C CYS A 54 1.49 -5.68 12.30
N PRO A 55 2.38 -6.56 12.79
CA PRO A 55 3.05 -7.58 11.96
C PRO A 55 2.07 -8.61 11.37
N ASN A 56 0.89 -8.75 11.97
CA ASN A 56 -0.17 -9.65 11.51
C ASN A 56 -1.11 -9.00 10.49
N LEU A 57 -0.87 -7.76 10.09
CA LEU A 57 -1.74 -7.03 9.17
C LEU A 57 -1.75 -7.73 7.81
N ARG A 58 -2.94 -8.02 7.30
CA ARG A 58 -3.21 -8.71 6.03
C ARG A 58 -3.94 -7.86 5.02
N LYS A 59 -4.85 -7.01 5.50
CA LYS A 59 -5.64 -6.12 4.67
C LYS A 59 -5.59 -4.71 5.22
N LEU A 60 -5.33 -3.76 4.33
CA LEU A 60 -5.25 -2.34 4.64
C LEU A 60 -6.03 -1.54 3.57
N HIS A 61 -7.19 -1.01 3.95
CA HIS A 61 -7.98 -0.13 3.10
C HIS A 61 -7.98 1.27 3.69
N LEU A 62 -7.48 2.22 2.92
CA LEU A 62 -7.38 3.62 3.33
C LEU A 62 -8.05 4.52 2.29
N PRO A 63 -8.76 5.58 2.72
CA PRO A 63 -9.56 6.40 1.83
C PRO A 63 -8.72 7.33 0.96
N ARG A 64 -7.51 7.73 1.39
CA ARG A 64 -6.65 8.60 0.61
C ARG A 64 -5.21 8.59 1.14
N VAL A 65 -4.26 8.12 0.35
CA VAL A 65 -2.82 8.20 0.67
C VAL A 65 -2.16 9.19 -0.28
N ALA A 66 -1.61 10.27 0.24
CA ALA A 66 -0.93 11.27 -0.58
C ALA A 66 0.57 11.00 -0.65
N PHE A 67 1.01 10.48 -1.79
CA PHE A 67 2.42 10.40 -2.15
C PHE A 67 2.89 11.73 -2.74
N GLY A 68 3.06 12.73 -1.86
CA GLY A 68 3.65 14.02 -2.23
C GLY A 68 5.15 13.91 -2.49
N SER A 69 5.72 14.88 -3.21
CA SER A 69 7.16 14.93 -3.55
C SER A 69 8.09 14.99 -2.33
N GLU A 70 7.58 15.38 -1.17
CA GLU A 70 8.35 15.46 0.09
C GLU A 70 7.99 14.34 1.08
N ALA A 71 7.04 13.47 0.72
CA ALA A 71 6.41 12.54 1.68
C ALA A 71 7.05 11.14 1.69
N LEU A 72 7.93 10.84 0.72
CA LEU A 72 8.65 9.59 0.64
C LEU A 72 10.02 9.78 1.29
N LEU A 73 10.23 9.14 2.43
CA LEU A 73 11.52 9.15 3.13
C LEU A 73 12.53 8.34 2.29
N PRO A 74 13.84 8.56 2.46
CA PRO A 74 14.86 7.75 1.81
C PRO A 74 14.60 6.26 2.05
N ALA A 75 14.90 5.42 1.06
CA ALA A 75 14.66 3.98 1.12
C ALA A 75 15.33 3.33 2.35
N GLU A 76 16.44 3.89 2.82
CA GLU A 76 17.13 3.44 4.04
C GLU A 76 16.26 3.53 5.30
N THR A 77 15.33 4.48 5.34
CA THR A 77 14.42 4.71 6.48
C THR A 77 13.47 3.54 6.72
N TYR A 78 13.29 2.68 5.71
CA TYR A 78 12.37 1.55 5.75
C TYR A 78 13.10 0.20 5.83
N LEU A 79 14.44 0.20 5.91
CA LEU A 79 15.21 -1.04 6.06
C LEU A 79 14.85 -1.72 7.39
N GLY A 80 14.48 -3.00 7.30
CA GLY A 80 14.04 -3.80 8.46
C GLY A 80 12.58 -3.62 8.85
N ILE A 81 11.83 -2.70 8.23
CA ILE A 81 10.38 -2.56 8.44
C ILE A 81 9.66 -3.22 7.28
N THR A 82 9.13 -4.41 7.53
CA THR A 82 8.32 -5.14 6.55
C THR A 82 7.05 -5.64 7.23
N ALA A 83 5.92 -5.53 6.53
CA ALA A 83 4.70 -6.21 6.89
C ALA A 83 4.40 -7.28 5.84
N PRO A 84 5.11 -8.43 5.90
CA PRO A 84 4.97 -9.49 4.91
C PRO A 84 3.56 -10.09 4.91
N GLY A 85 2.80 -9.93 5.99
CA GLY A 85 1.41 -10.38 6.05
C GLY A 85 0.48 -9.60 5.13
N VAL A 86 0.82 -8.39 4.68
CA VAL A 86 -0.11 -7.54 3.92
C VAL A 86 -0.19 -8.01 2.48
N HIS A 87 -1.34 -8.58 2.14
CA HIS A 87 -1.63 -9.08 0.81
C HIS A 87 -2.60 -8.18 0.04
N ALA A 88 -3.36 -7.34 0.73
CA ALA A 88 -4.30 -6.42 0.10
C ALA A 88 -4.14 -5.00 0.67
N PHE A 89 -3.70 -4.09 -0.17
CA PHE A 89 -3.73 -2.64 0.06
C PHE A 89 -4.61 -1.99 -1.02
N VAL A 90 -5.65 -1.29 -0.57
CA VAL A 90 -6.61 -0.64 -1.47
C VAL A 90 -6.56 0.86 -1.17
N PRO A 91 -5.86 1.66 -1.98
CA PRO A 91 -6.10 3.10 -1.99
C PRO A 91 -7.49 3.34 -2.58
N ASN A 92 -8.32 4.14 -1.94
CA ASN A 92 -9.64 4.42 -2.49
C ASN A 92 -9.52 5.37 -3.71
N PHE A 93 -9.75 4.81 -4.90
CA PHE A 93 -9.54 5.47 -6.19
C PHE A 93 -10.73 6.30 -6.70
N LYS A 94 -11.68 6.73 -5.86
CA LYS A 94 -12.88 7.42 -6.40
C LYS A 94 -12.47 8.61 -7.27
N ARG A 95 -13.11 8.68 -8.46
CA ARG A 95 -12.91 9.63 -9.58
C ARG A 95 -12.65 11.11 -9.23
N ARG A 96 -12.99 11.58 -8.03
CA ARG A 96 -12.80 12.96 -7.58
C ARG A 96 -11.49 13.21 -6.84
N CYS A 97 -10.75 12.18 -6.45
CA CYS A 97 -9.41 12.29 -5.87
C CYS A 97 -8.36 11.97 -6.93
N ARG A 98 -8.10 12.93 -7.81
CA ARG A 98 -6.93 12.90 -8.70
C ARG A 98 -5.68 13.25 -7.90
N LEU A 99 -5.29 12.37 -6.98
CA LEU A 99 -3.93 12.44 -6.43
C LEU A 99 -2.99 12.05 -7.54
N ARG A 100 -2.28 13.04 -8.08
CA ARG A 100 -1.29 12.80 -9.12
C ARG A 100 -0.14 11.98 -8.56
N VAL A 101 0.10 10.83 -9.14
CA VAL A 101 1.28 10.00 -8.86
C VAL A 101 2.45 10.67 -9.58
N LYS A 102 3.23 11.47 -8.84
CA LYS A 102 4.37 12.20 -9.42
C LYS A 102 5.54 11.29 -9.79
N ASP A 103 5.76 10.24 -9.00
CA ASP A 103 6.87 9.31 -9.17
C ASP A 103 6.38 7.86 -8.98
N PRO A 104 5.87 7.23 -10.04
CA PRO A 104 5.31 5.88 -9.95
C PRO A 104 6.36 4.83 -9.57
N VAL A 105 7.62 5.04 -9.95
CA VAL A 105 8.73 4.13 -9.64
C VAL A 105 9.03 4.15 -8.14
N HIS A 106 9.16 5.34 -7.56
CA HIS A 106 9.43 5.47 -6.13
C HIS A 106 8.27 4.93 -5.29
N ILE A 107 7.03 5.19 -5.68
CA ILE A 107 5.85 4.68 -4.98
C ILE A 107 5.77 3.16 -5.08
N ALA A 108 6.00 2.58 -6.26
CA ALA A 108 6.02 1.13 -6.43
C ALA A 108 7.11 0.49 -5.56
N ARG A 109 8.32 1.07 -5.54
CA ARG A 109 9.42 0.59 -4.69
C ARG A 109 9.06 0.67 -3.21
N PHE A 110 8.51 1.80 -2.76
CA PHE A 110 8.07 1.98 -1.38
C PHE A 110 7.03 0.92 -0.97
N ILE A 111 5.98 0.73 -1.77
CA ILE A 111 4.94 -0.28 -1.50
C ILE A 111 5.54 -1.69 -1.50
N GLY A 112 6.39 -2.01 -2.47
CA GLY A 112 7.00 -3.33 -2.61
C GLY A 112 8.04 -3.67 -1.55
N CYS A 113 8.64 -2.67 -0.90
CA CYS A 113 9.47 -2.85 0.29
C CYS A 113 8.61 -3.07 1.53
N LEU A 114 7.55 -2.26 1.69
CA LEU A 114 6.72 -2.28 2.90
C LEU A 114 5.82 -3.52 2.96
N PHE A 115 5.26 -3.93 1.81
CA PHE A 115 4.31 -5.02 1.65
C PHE A 115 4.81 -5.99 0.56
N PRO A 116 5.84 -6.80 0.85
CA PRO A 116 6.48 -7.64 -0.17
C PRO A 116 5.52 -8.66 -0.82
N ASN A 117 4.53 -9.14 -0.07
CA ASN A 117 3.53 -10.10 -0.54
C ASN A 117 2.23 -9.45 -1.02
N PHE A 118 2.27 -8.17 -1.38
CA PHE A 118 1.12 -7.44 -1.90
C PHE A 118 0.61 -8.07 -3.20
N ASN A 119 -0.68 -8.40 -3.25
CA ASN A 119 -1.30 -9.02 -4.41
C ASN A 119 -1.65 -7.94 -5.46
N THR A 120 -0.70 -7.69 -6.36
CA THR A 120 -0.84 -6.74 -7.47
C THR A 120 -1.97 -7.12 -8.42
N ILE A 121 -2.23 -8.40 -8.64
CA ILE A 121 -3.27 -8.89 -9.55
C ILE A 121 -4.67 -8.52 -9.03
N ASP A 122 -4.95 -8.79 -7.74
CA ASP A 122 -6.23 -8.41 -7.12
C ASP A 122 -6.39 -6.89 -7.09
N ALA A 123 -5.31 -6.15 -6.81
CA ALA A 123 -5.32 -4.69 -6.86
C ALA A 123 -5.68 -4.13 -8.25
N MET A 124 -5.06 -4.66 -9.32
CA MET A 124 -5.37 -4.28 -10.70
C MET A 124 -6.81 -4.62 -11.08
N ALA A 125 -7.29 -5.81 -10.70
CA ALA A 125 -8.66 -6.23 -10.99
C ALA A 125 -9.69 -5.30 -10.32
N ARG A 126 -9.42 -4.84 -9.10
CA ARG A 126 -10.27 -3.87 -8.40
C ARG A 126 -10.24 -2.49 -9.04
N GLU A 127 -9.06 -2.01 -9.43
CA GLU A 127 -8.92 -0.72 -10.12
C GLU A 127 -9.76 -0.70 -11.42
N ARG A 128 -9.66 -1.76 -12.23
CA ARG A 128 -10.44 -1.91 -13.48
C ARG A 128 -11.96 -1.91 -13.26
N ARG A 129 -12.45 -2.45 -12.13
CA ARG A 129 -13.88 -2.42 -11.79
C ARG A 129 -14.36 -1.05 -11.33
N MET A 130 -13.49 -0.25 -10.70
CA MET A 130 -13.87 1.03 -10.10
C MET A 130 -13.77 2.22 -11.05
N VAL A 131 -12.93 2.13 -12.09
CA VAL A 131 -12.72 3.21 -13.06
C VAL A 131 -13.21 2.76 -14.43
N PRO A 132 -14.43 3.13 -14.86
CA PRO A 132 -14.86 2.93 -16.24
C PRO A 132 -13.86 3.62 -17.16
N HIS A 133 -13.31 2.84 -18.10
CA HIS A 133 -12.30 3.22 -19.11
C HIS A 133 -12.54 4.66 -19.60
N VAL A 134 -11.71 5.59 -19.10
CA VAL A 134 -11.48 6.87 -19.76
C VAL A 134 -10.11 6.68 -20.37
N ASP A 135 -10.01 6.79 -21.70
CA ASP A 135 -8.80 6.52 -22.49
C ASP A 135 -7.55 7.15 -21.82
N GLY A 136 -6.71 6.29 -21.27
CA GLY A 136 -5.51 6.66 -20.51
C GLY A 136 -5.24 5.66 -19.39
N GLU A 137 -4.05 5.05 -19.38
CA GLU A 137 -3.57 4.34 -18.19
C GLU A 137 -3.58 5.31 -17.01
N THR A 138 -4.26 4.93 -15.94
CA THR A 138 -4.20 5.68 -14.69
C THR A 138 -2.75 5.62 -14.19
N GLU A 139 -2.26 6.71 -13.62
CA GLU A 139 -0.89 6.75 -13.08
C GLU A 139 -0.66 5.65 -12.00
N TRP A 140 -1.75 5.19 -11.37
CA TRP A 140 -1.76 4.03 -10.47
C TRP A 140 -1.62 2.67 -11.17
N ALA A 141 -2.16 2.49 -12.38
CA ALA A 141 -1.90 1.29 -13.17
C ALA A 141 -0.39 1.14 -13.44
N GLN A 142 0.30 2.25 -13.68
CA GLN A 142 1.76 2.25 -13.83
C GLN A 142 2.47 1.81 -12.54
N VAL A 143 2.05 2.31 -11.37
CA VAL A 143 2.56 1.86 -10.06
C VAL A 143 2.36 0.36 -9.87
N LEU A 144 1.15 -0.15 -10.13
CA LEU A 144 0.83 -1.57 -9.98
C LEU A 144 1.62 -2.44 -10.95
N HIS A 145 1.83 -1.98 -12.19
CA HIS A 145 2.64 -2.66 -13.18
C HIS A 145 4.11 -2.77 -12.73
N LEU A 146 4.71 -1.65 -12.32
CA LEU A 146 6.10 -1.61 -11.81
C LEU A 146 6.28 -2.49 -10.57
N LEU A 147 5.27 -2.52 -9.69
CA LEU A 147 5.28 -3.37 -8.50
C LEU A 147 5.23 -4.85 -8.88
N ALA A 148 4.37 -5.23 -9.83
CA ALA A 148 4.27 -6.61 -10.31
C ALA A 148 5.59 -7.08 -10.96
N MET A 149 6.21 -6.25 -11.80
CA MET A 149 7.53 -6.55 -12.37
C MET A 149 8.59 -6.73 -11.29
N SER A 150 8.61 -5.85 -10.28
CA SER A 150 9.58 -5.92 -9.18
C SER A 150 9.39 -7.15 -8.28
N GLN A 151 8.17 -7.69 -8.20
CA GLN A 151 7.89 -8.94 -7.48
C GLN A 151 8.33 -10.16 -8.31
N ALA A 152 7.98 -10.20 -9.60
CA ALA A 152 8.38 -11.29 -10.50
C ALA A 152 9.91 -11.45 -10.59
N ASN A 153 10.64 -10.33 -10.66
CA ASN A 153 12.12 -10.36 -10.66
C ASN A 153 12.70 -10.95 -9.36
N ARG A 154 12.07 -10.68 -8.21
CA ARG A 154 12.50 -11.24 -6.91
C ARG A 154 12.27 -12.76 -6.86
N GLU A 155 11.15 -13.23 -7.37
CA GLU A 155 10.84 -14.67 -7.41
C GLU A 155 11.83 -15.44 -8.31
N GLN A 156 12.18 -14.87 -9.47
CA GLN A 156 13.16 -15.47 -10.37
C GLN A 156 14.56 -15.55 -9.75
N GLN A 157 14.95 -14.52 -9.00
CA GLN A 157 16.26 -14.47 -8.36
C GLN A 157 16.37 -15.47 -7.19
N ILE A 158 15.32 -15.62 -6.38
CA ILE A 158 15.23 -16.65 -5.34
C ILE A 158 15.27 -18.07 -5.95
N GLY A 159 14.59 -18.27 -7.08
CA GLY A 159 14.62 -19.56 -7.79
C GLY A 159 15.99 -19.92 -8.35
N ALA A 160 16.75 -18.93 -8.83
CA ALA A 160 18.11 -19.14 -9.34
C ALA A 160 19.10 -19.51 -8.22
N ASP A 161 19.05 -18.82 -7.08
CA ASP A 161 19.95 -19.07 -5.94
C ASP A 161 19.73 -20.45 -5.31
N ASN A 162 18.48 -20.94 -5.30
CA ASN A 162 18.16 -22.27 -4.78
C ASN A 162 18.65 -23.40 -5.70
N ASN A 163 18.81 -23.15 -7.00
CA ASN A 163 19.23 -24.18 -7.96
C ASN A 163 20.76 -24.38 -7.99
N VAL A 164 21.52 -23.41 -7.50
CA VAL A 164 23.00 -23.50 -7.39
C VAL A 164 23.44 -24.40 -6.22
N ASN A 165 22.57 -24.61 -5.21
CA ASN A 165 22.90 -25.38 -4.01
C ASN A 165 22.55 -26.89 -4.07
N VAL A 166 22.14 -27.42 -5.23
CA VAL A 166 21.73 -28.85 -5.37
C VAL A 166 22.84 -29.71 -6.02
N HIS A 167 24.06 -29.18 -6.13
CA HIS A 167 25.23 -29.95 -6.56
C HIS A 167 26.26 -30.05 -5.42
N VAL A 168 25.95 -30.87 -4.41
CA VAL A 168 26.93 -31.48 -3.50
C VAL A 168 26.50 -32.92 -3.24
#